data_AF-A0A9R1X7K7-F1
#
_entry.id   AF-A0A9R1X7K7-F1
#
_cell.length_a   1.000
_cell.length_b   1.000
_cell.length_c   1.000
_cell.angle_alpha   90.00
_cell.angle_beta   90.00
_cell.angle_gamma   90.00
#
_symmetry.space_group_name_H-M   'P 1'
#
loop_
_entity.id
_entity.type
_entity.pdbx_description
1 polymer ?
#
loop_
_entity_poly.entity_id
_entity_poly.type
_entity_poly.pdbx_seq_one_letter_code
_entity_poly.pdbx_strand_id
1 'polypeptide(L)'
;MNDADVSKQIQQMVRFIRQEAEEKANEISVSAEEEFNIEKLQIVEAEKKKIRQEYERKQKQVEVRKKIEYSMQLNASRIKVLQAQDDLVNAMREAASKDLLNVSHHKFHQHHNYSGLLKGLIVQGLLRLKEPSVLMRCRKEDLHIVESVLDDAKAEYAEKAKVHEPEVVVDTIHLPSGPSHDDPHALSW
;
A
#
# COMPACT_ATOMS: atom_id res chain seq x y z
N MET A 1 109.19 -28.10 20.78
CA MET A 1 107.99 -27.37 20.31
C MET A 1 107.91 -26.07 21.08
N ASN A 2 107.64 -24.95 20.41
CA ASN A 2 107.75 -23.61 21.00
C ASN A 2 106.37 -23.18 21.53
N ASP A 3 106.27 -22.82 22.82
CA ASP A 3 104.99 -22.44 23.49
C ASP A 3 104.27 -21.27 22.79
N ALA A 4 105.03 -20.39 22.13
CA ALA A 4 104.48 -19.29 21.35
C ALA A 4 103.64 -19.74 20.15
N ASP A 5 103.94 -20.90 19.55
CA ASP A 5 103.20 -21.44 18.41
C ASP A 5 101.90 -22.13 18.85
N VAL A 6 101.92 -22.79 20.01
CA VAL A 6 100.72 -23.37 20.64
C VAL A 6 99.72 -22.28 21.02
N SER A 7 100.20 -21.17 21.60
CA SER A 7 99.35 -20.02 21.95
C SER A 7 98.70 -19.36 20.72
N LYS A 8 99.42 -19.26 19.59
CA LYS A 8 98.86 -18.78 18.32
C LYS A 8 97.76 -19.71 17.76
N GLN A 9 97.94 -21.02 17.84
CA GLN A 9 96.94 -22.00 17.42
C GLN A 9 95.66 -21.90 18.28
N ILE A 10 95.80 -21.75 19.60
CA ILE A 10 94.67 -21.56 20.50
C ILE A 10 93.92 -20.26 20.17
N GLN A 11 94.63 -19.15 19.92
CA GLN A 11 93.99 -17.89 19.50
C GLN A 11 93.24 -18.02 18.17
N GLN A 12 93.79 -18.78 17.22
CA GLN A 12 93.13 -19.05 15.95
C GLN A 12 91.85 -19.87 16.13
N MET A 13 91.88 -20.90 16.99
CA MET A 13 90.67 -21.67 17.35
C MET A 13 89.62 -20.80 18.05
N VAL A 14 90.03 -19.92 18.98
CA VAL A 14 89.09 -19.01 19.65
C VAL A 14 88.45 -18.02 18.66
N ARG A 15 89.20 -17.53 17.67
CA ARG A 15 88.66 -16.68 16.60
C ARG A 15 87.66 -17.44 15.72
N PHE A 16 87.96 -18.69 15.38
CA PHE A 16 87.06 -19.54 14.61
C PHE A 16 85.74 -19.77 15.35
N ILE A 17 85.80 -20.15 16.64
CA ILE A 17 84.60 -20.35 17.47
C ILE A 17 83.75 -19.08 17.57
N ARG A 18 84.40 -17.91 17.70
CA ARG A 18 83.68 -16.62 17.72
C ARG A 18 83.00 -16.32 16.39
N GLN A 19 83.72 -16.52 15.28
CA GLN A 19 83.17 -16.28 13.95
C GLN A 19 82.00 -17.23 13.65
N GLU A 20 82.13 -18.51 14.00
CA GLU A 20 81.06 -19.51 13.84
C GLU A 20 79.83 -19.14 14.69
N ALA A 21 80.03 -18.69 15.94
CA ALA A 21 78.94 -18.21 16.78
C ALA A 21 78.26 -16.95 16.22
N GLU A 22 79.02 -16.04 15.63
CA GLU A 22 78.52 -14.80 15.03
C GLU A 22 77.75 -15.06 13.72
N GLU A 23 78.24 -15.98 12.88
CA GLU A 23 77.52 -16.48 11.70
C GLU A 23 76.21 -17.17 12.09
N LYS A 24 76.24 -18.05 13.10
CA LYS A 24 75.03 -18.71 13.63
C LYS A 24 74.01 -17.71 14.17
N ALA A 25 74.48 -16.67 14.89
CA ALA A 25 73.61 -15.64 15.44
C ALA A 25 72.95 -14.81 14.33
N ASN A 26 73.70 -14.46 13.29
CA ASN A 26 73.16 -13.75 12.13
C ASN A 26 72.17 -14.61 11.33
N GLU A 27 72.45 -15.90 11.15
CA GLU A 27 71.52 -16.83 10.49
C GLU A 27 70.19 -16.90 11.25
N ILE A 28 70.24 -17.02 12.59
CA ILE A 28 69.04 -17.00 13.43
C ILE A 28 68.31 -15.66 13.33
N SER A 29 69.01 -14.52 13.29
CA SER A 29 68.34 -13.21 13.22
C SER A 29 67.63 -13.02 11.88
N VAL A 30 68.28 -13.40 10.77
CA VAL A 30 67.69 -13.31 9.42
C VAL A 30 66.49 -14.24 9.31
N SER A 31 66.62 -15.49 9.76
CA SER A 31 65.51 -16.46 9.77
C SER A 31 64.33 -15.96 10.60
N ALA A 32 64.59 -15.39 11.78
CA ALA A 32 63.53 -14.84 12.65
C ALA A 32 62.82 -13.64 12.01
N GLU A 33 63.54 -12.79 11.28
CA GLU A 33 62.95 -11.64 10.58
C GLU A 33 62.10 -12.09 9.38
N GLU A 34 62.52 -13.11 8.66
CA GLU A 34 61.74 -13.72 7.58
C GLU A 34 60.43 -14.34 8.12
N GLU A 35 60.53 -15.15 9.18
CA GLU A 35 59.37 -15.76 9.84
C GLU A 35 58.39 -14.71 10.37
N PHE A 36 58.90 -13.67 11.05
CA PHE A 36 58.08 -12.56 11.54
C PHE A 36 57.30 -11.89 10.40
N ASN A 37 57.95 -11.62 9.27
CA ASN A 37 57.31 -10.97 8.14
C ASN A 37 56.23 -11.86 7.51
N ILE A 38 56.48 -13.17 7.42
CA ILE A 38 55.49 -14.14 6.90
C ILE A 38 54.28 -14.22 7.83
N GLU A 39 54.47 -14.43 9.13
CA GLU A 39 53.36 -14.53 10.09
C GLU A 39 52.54 -13.25 10.15
N LYS A 40 53.21 -12.09 10.20
CA LYS A 40 52.56 -10.78 10.17
C LYS A 40 51.68 -10.65 8.93
N LEU A 41 52.19 -11.02 7.76
CA LEU A 41 51.45 -10.91 6.51
C LEU A 41 50.24 -11.87 6.51
N GLN A 42 50.41 -13.11 6.97
CA GLN A 42 49.32 -14.08 7.08
C GLN A 42 48.20 -13.58 8.01
N ILE A 43 48.53 -13.05 9.19
CA ILE A 43 47.55 -12.50 10.14
C ILE A 43 46.79 -11.32 9.51
N VAL A 44 47.51 -10.41 8.86
CA VAL A 44 46.92 -9.23 8.22
C VAL A 44 46.01 -9.64 7.06
N GLU A 45 46.42 -10.59 6.23
CA GLU A 45 45.61 -11.06 5.10
C GLU A 45 44.35 -11.80 5.55
N ALA A 46 44.46 -12.63 6.60
CA ALA A 46 43.33 -13.32 7.20
C ALA A 46 42.27 -12.34 7.69
N GLU A 47 42.65 -11.33 8.48
CA GLU A 47 41.67 -10.35 8.97
C GLU A 47 41.18 -9.38 7.89
N LYS A 48 42.00 -9.00 6.91
CA LYS A 48 41.51 -8.27 5.72
C LYS A 48 40.45 -9.07 4.98
N LYS A 49 40.60 -10.39 4.84
CA LYS A 49 39.62 -11.26 4.18
C LYS A 49 38.31 -11.30 4.96
N LYS A 50 38.37 -11.45 6.30
CA LYS A 50 37.20 -11.45 7.18
C LYS A 50 36.45 -10.12 7.14
N ILE A 51 37.16 -9.00 7.22
CA ILE A 51 36.59 -7.64 7.13
C ILE A 51 35.91 -7.45 5.77
N ARG A 52 36.55 -7.84 4.65
CA ARG A 52 35.94 -7.74 3.33
C ARG A 52 34.61 -8.49 3.23
N GLN A 53 34.55 -9.73 3.74
CA GLN A 53 33.32 -10.52 3.73
C GLN A 53 32.21 -9.89 4.58
N GLU A 54 32.56 -9.32 5.73
CA GLU A 54 31.58 -8.64 6.59
C GLU A 54 31.01 -7.39 5.91
N TYR A 55 31.88 -6.56 5.30
CA TYR A 55 31.45 -5.37 4.57
C TYR A 55 30.63 -5.70 3.34
N GLU A 56 30.95 -6.78 2.61
CA GLU A 56 30.15 -7.23 1.48
C GLU A 56 28.72 -7.62 1.92
N ARG A 57 28.58 -8.31 3.07
CA ARG A 57 27.27 -8.63 3.65
C ARG A 57 26.51 -7.37 4.07
N LYS A 58 27.19 -6.43 4.74
CA LYS A 58 26.59 -5.14 5.14
C LYS A 58 26.13 -4.34 3.92
N GLN A 59 26.94 -4.28 2.86
CA GLN A 59 26.58 -3.60 1.62
C GLN A 59 25.34 -4.21 0.98
N LYS A 60 25.28 -5.54 0.84
CA LYS A 60 24.09 -6.23 0.32
C LYS A 60 22.84 -5.94 1.15
N GLN A 61 22.94 -5.91 2.48
CA GLN A 61 21.81 -5.56 3.34
C GLN A 61 21.33 -4.12 3.12
N VAL A 62 22.25 -3.16 2.99
CA VAL A 62 21.91 -1.75 2.72
C VAL A 62 21.25 -1.61 1.35
N GLU A 63 21.75 -2.30 0.32
CA GLU A 63 21.13 -2.29 -1.01
C GLU A 63 19.71 -2.84 -1.00
N VAL A 64 19.47 -3.95 -0.29
CA VAL A 64 18.12 -4.51 -0.14
C VAL A 64 17.21 -3.54 0.61
N ARG A 65 17.66 -2.96 1.72
CA ARG A 65 16.89 -1.95 2.47
C ARG A 65 16.53 -0.75 1.60
N LYS A 66 17.48 -0.24 0.80
CA LYS A 66 17.25 0.87 -0.12
C LYS A 66 16.18 0.53 -1.17
N LYS A 67 16.18 -0.69 -1.71
CA LYS A 67 15.15 -1.14 -2.66
C LYS A 67 13.77 -1.23 -2.01
N ILE A 68 13.69 -1.76 -0.79
CA ILE A 68 12.44 -1.84 -0.03
C ILE A 68 11.90 -0.44 0.25
N GLU A 69 12.74 0.47 0.75
CA GLU A 69 12.36 1.84 1.07
C GLU A 69 11.86 2.59 -0.18
N TYR A 70 12.58 2.47 -1.30
CA TYR A 70 12.15 3.03 -2.57
C TYR A 70 10.79 2.47 -3.01
N SER A 71 10.59 1.16 -2.92
CA SER A 71 9.31 0.52 -3.26
C SER A 71 8.17 0.96 -2.32
N MET A 72 8.45 1.12 -1.02
CA MET A 72 7.48 1.61 -0.04
C MET A 72 7.08 3.05 -0.33
N GLN A 73 8.05 3.92 -0.63
CA GLN A 73 7.79 5.32 -1.01
C GLN A 73 6.93 5.40 -2.28
N LEU A 74 7.25 4.58 -3.29
CA LEU A 74 6.45 4.54 -4.52
C LEU A 74 5.01 4.09 -4.25
N ASN A 75 4.83 3.04 -3.45
CA ASN A 75 3.51 2.55 -3.08
C ASN A 75 2.72 3.57 -2.25
N ALA A 76 3.39 4.25 -1.31
CA ALA A 76 2.77 5.32 -0.52
C ALA A 76 2.29 6.47 -1.41
N SER A 77 3.11 6.90 -2.38
CA SER A 77 2.72 7.92 -3.37
C SER A 77 1.55 7.45 -4.22
N ARG A 78 1.54 6.18 -4.67
CA ARG A 78 0.43 5.61 -5.43
C ARG A 78 -0.87 5.60 -4.62
N ILE A 79 -0.83 5.16 -3.37
CA ILE A 79 -2.00 5.15 -2.48
C ILE A 79 -2.55 6.56 -2.30
N LYS A 80 -1.69 7.57 -2.10
CA LYS A 80 -2.12 8.97 -1.99
C LYS A 80 -2.87 9.46 -3.22
N VAL A 81 -2.40 9.11 -4.43
CA VAL A 81 -3.09 9.45 -5.67
C VAL A 81 -4.45 8.77 -5.75
N LEU A 82 -4.52 7.49 -5.39
CA LEU A 82 -5.79 6.74 -5.39
C LEU A 82 -6.79 7.29 -4.37
N GLN A 83 -6.33 7.67 -3.18
CA GLN A 83 -7.16 8.34 -2.16
C GLN A 83 -7.71 9.67 -2.69
N ALA A 84 -6.85 10.51 -3.27
CA ALA A 84 -7.31 11.78 -3.84
C ALA A 84 -8.31 11.60 -4.99
N GLN A 85 -8.18 10.53 -5.79
CA GLN A 85 -9.16 10.19 -6.82
C GLN A 85 -10.49 9.74 -6.21
N ASP A 86 -10.45 8.89 -5.18
CA ASP A 86 -11.64 8.41 -4.47
C ASP A 86 -12.37 9.58 -3.79
N ASP A 87 -11.63 10.46 -3.11
CA ASP A 87 -12.17 11.67 -2.46
C ASP A 87 -12.89 12.57 -3.48
N LEU A 88 -12.33 12.73 -4.68
CA LEU A 88 -12.94 13.54 -5.74
C LEU A 88 -14.25 12.89 -6.24
N VAL A 89 -14.25 11.58 -6.46
CA VAL A 89 -15.45 10.83 -6.86
C VAL A 89 -16.53 10.89 -5.79
N ASN A 90 -16.14 10.73 -4.52
CA ASN A 90 -17.06 10.84 -3.39
C ASN A 90 -17.63 12.24 -3.25
N ALA A 91 -16.81 13.29 -3.41
CA ALA A 91 -17.28 14.66 -3.41
C ALA A 91 -18.27 14.94 -4.56
N MET A 92 -18.00 14.43 -5.76
CA MET A 92 -18.94 14.52 -6.90
C MET A 92 -20.25 13.79 -6.61
N ARG A 93 -20.18 12.58 -6.03
CA ARG A 93 -21.36 11.78 -5.63
C ARG A 93 -22.19 12.53 -4.58
N GLU A 94 -21.54 13.12 -3.59
CA GLU A 94 -22.21 13.90 -2.54
C GLU A 94 -22.86 15.16 -3.10
N ALA A 95 -22.19 15.89 -4.00
CA ALA A 95 -22.75 17.06 -4.66
C ALA A 95 -23.99 16.68 -5.48
N ALA A 96 -23.90 15.64 -6.31
CA ALA A 96 -25.02 15.13 -7.09
C ALA A 96 -26.17 14.64 -6.17
N SER A 97 -25.85 13.99 -5.05
CA SER A 97 -26.87 13.54 -4.08
C SER A 97 -27.58 14.72 -3.41
N LYS A 98 -26.86 15.80 -3.09
CA LYS A 98 -27.46 17.06 -2.60
C LYS A 98 -28.36 17.70 -3.65
N ASP A 99 -27.94 17.70 -4.91
CA ASP A 99 -28.78 18.19 -6.02
C ASP A 99 -30.07 17.37 -6.16
N LEU A 100 -30.01 16.05 -5.96
CA LEU A 100 -31.20 15.18 -5.97
C LEU A 100 -32.19 15.48 -4.83
N LEU A 101 -31.73 15.91 -3.65
CA LEU A 101 -32.62 16.35 -2.56
C LEU A 101 -33.46 17.57 -2.98
N ASN A 102 -32.89 18.45 -3.81
CA ASN A 102 -33.60 19.62 -4.31
C ASN A 102 -34.67 19.29 -5.34
N VAL A 103 -34.63 18.11 -5.97
CA VAL A 103 -35.63 17.67 -6.97
C VAL A 103 -36.99 17.41 -6.32
N SER A 104 -37.03 16.91 -5.08
CA SER A 104 -38.29 16.71 -4.34
C SER A 104 -38.86 17.99 -3.74
N HIS A 105 -38.03 19.00 -3.49
CA HIS A 105 -38.48 20.23 -2.84
C HIS A 105 -39.10 21.22 -3.85
N HIS A 106 -40.32 21.65 -3.53
CA HIS A 106 -41.18 22.58 -4.28
C HIS A 106 -40.63 24.00 -4.58
N LYS A 107 -39.35 24.27 -4.28
CA LYS A 107 -38.75 25.61 -4.44
C LYS A 107 -38.25 25.92 -5.86
N PHE A 108 -38.11 24.92 -6.73
CA PHE A 108 -37.94 25.17 -8.16
C PHE A 108 -39.31 25.15 -8.84
N HIS A 109 -39.53 26.08 -9.77
CA HIS A 109 -40.76 26.33 -10.55
C HIS A 109 -41.25 25.13 -11.42
N GLN A 110 -40.95 23.88 -11.04
CA GLN A 110 -41.12 22.67 -11.82
C GLN A 110 -41.88 21.58 -11.04
N HIS A 111 -42.98 21.93 -10.36
CA HIS A 111 -43.89 20.96 -9.74
C HIS A 111 -44.28 19.79 -10.67
N HIS A 112 -44.28 20.02 -11.99
CA HIS A 112 -44.62 19.02 -13.00
C HIS A 112 -43.53 17.97 -13.28
N ASN A 113 -42.26 18.23 -12.91
CA ASN A 113 -41.16 17.31 -13.25
C ASN A 113 -41.03 16.14 -12.27
N TYR A 114 -41.31 16.34 -10.97
CA TYR A 114 -41.18 15.29 -9.96
C TYR A 114 -42.31 14.25 -10.03
N SER A 115 -43.55 14.69 -10.27
CA SER A 115 -44.69 13.78 -10.50
C SER A 115 -44.48 12.89 -11.74
N GLY A 116 -43.97 13.46 -12.84
CA GLY A 116 -43.61 12.69 -14.04
C GLY A 116 -42.44 11.72 -13.80
N LEU A 117 -41.45 12.12 -13.01
CA LEU A 117 -40.35 11.24 -12.60
C LEU A 117 -40.86 10.06 -11.76
N LEU A 118 -41.72 10.31 -10.77
CA LEU A 118 -42.34 9.26 -9.95
C LEU A 118 -43.15 8.30 -10.81
N LYS A 119 -43.94 8.80 -11.77
CA LYS A 119 -44.68 7.97 -12.74
C LYS A 119 -43.74 7.02 -13.48
N GLY A 120 -42.66 7.56 -14.03
CA GLY A 120 -41.66 6.78 -14.77
C GLY A 120 -40.98 5.71 -13.90
N LEU A 121 -40.63 6.04 -12.66
CA LEU A 121 -40.01 5.10 -11.71
C LEU A 121 -40.98 3.98 -11.29
N ILE A 122 -42.25 4.30 -11.06
CA ILE A 122 -43.28 3.30 -10.73
C ILE A 122 -43.46 2.35 -11.92
N VAL A 123 -43.65 2.88 -13.14
CA VAL A 123 -43.78 2.06 -14.36
C VAL A 123 -42.54 1.18 -14.58
N GLN A 124 -41.34 1.72 -14.36
CA GLN A 124 -40.08 0.97 -14.45
C GLN A 124 -40.04 -0.19 -13.45
N GLY A 125 -40.50 0.03 -12.21
CA GLY A 125 -40.62 -1.01 -11.19
C GLY A 125 -41.60 -2.11 -11.59
N LEU A 126 -42.80 -1.72 -12.02
CA LEU A 126 -43.85 -2.66 -12.46
C LEU A 126 -43.39 -3.51 -13.66
N LEU A 127 -42.72 -2.90 -14.64
CA LEU A 127 -42.15 -3.62 -15.80
C LEU A 127 -41.05 -4.61 -15.43
N ARG A 128 -40.32 -4.38 -14.33
CA ARG A 128 -39.30 -5.31 -13.82
C ARG A 128 -39.90 -6.46 -13.01
N LEU A 129 -40.92 -6.18 -12.19
CA LEU A 129 -41.58 -7.19 -11.35
C LEU A 129 -42.49 -8.12 -12.17
N LYS A 130 -43.32 -7.55 -13.06
CA LYS A 130 -44.30 -8.29 -13.89
C LYS A 130 -45.26 -9.18 -13.08
N GLU A 131 -45.65 -8.73 -11.91
CA GLU A 131 -46.60 -9.43 -11.03
C GLU A 131 -48.01 -8.81 -11.13
N PRO A 132 -49.07 -9.60 -10.93
CA PRO A 132 -50.45 -9.12 -11.00
C PRO A 132 -50.85 -8.25 -9.80
N SER A 133 -50.16 -8.37 -8.67
CA SER A 133 -50.39 -7.57 -7.46
C SER A 133 -49.05 -7.18 -6.85
N VAL A 134 -48.87 -5.90 -6.51
CA VAL A 134 -47.61 -5.32 -6.03
C VAL A 134 -47.87 -4.43 -4.82
N LEU A 135 -47.07 -4.63 -3.78
CA LEU A 135 -47.06 -3.76 -2.59
C LEU A 135 -46.02 -2.65 -2.78
N MET A 136 -46.45 -1.40 -2.72
CA MET A 136 -45.57 -0.23 -2.91
C MET A 136 -45.37 0.53 -1.59
N ARG A 137 -44.11 0.79 -1.23
CA ARG A 137 -43.75 1.69 -0.13
C ARG A 137 -43.24 3.02 -0.66
N CYS A 138 -43.76 4.11 -0.10
CA CYS A 138 -43.30 5.46 -0.39
C CYS A 138 -42.96 6.21 0.92
N ARG A 139 -42.35 7.38 0.79
CA ARG A 139 -42.18 8.30 1.92
C ARG A 139 -43.53 8.92 2.27
N LYS A 140 -43.72 9.29 3.54
CA LYS A 140 -44.97 9.91 4.03
C LYS A 140 -45.30 11.23 3.33
N GLU A 141 -44.28 12.01 2.98
CA GLU A 141 -44.42 13.30 2.31
C GLU A 141 -44.89 13.15 0.85
N ASP A 142 -44.49 12.06 0.18
CA ASP A 142 -44.77 11.79 -1.23
C ASP A 142 -46.14 11.10 -1.45
N LEU A 143 -46.82 10.66 -0.39
CA LEU A 143 -48.03 9.83 -0.46
C LEU A 143 -49.12 10.45 -1.35
N HIS A 144 -49.38 11.76 -1.17
CA HIS A 144 -50.39 12.47 -1.96
C HIS A 144 -50.06 12.52 -3.46
N ILE A 145 -48.78 12.69 -3.82
CA ILE A 145 -48.34 12.73 -5.23
C ILE A 145 -48.42 11.34 -5.83
N VAL A 146 -48.01 10.34 -5.07
CA VAL A 146 -48.03 8.94 -5.48
C VAL A 146 -49.45 8.47 -5.76
N GLU A 147 -50.42 8.79 -4.88
CA GLU A 147 -51.84 8.50 -5.11
C GLU A 147 -52.36 9.15 -6.40
N SER A 148 -51.98 10.41 -6.68
CA SER A 148 -52.40 11.09 -7.91
C SER A 148 -51.83 10.50 -9.20
N VAL A 149 -50.68 9.83 -9.13
CA VAL A 149 -49.93 9.32 -10.29
C VAL A 149 -50.17 7.82 -10.52
N LEU A 150 -50.75 7.13 -9.55
CA LEU A 150 -50.86 5.68 -9.50
C LEU A 150 -51.70 5.11 -10.65
N ASP A 151 -52.88 5.67 -10.89
CA ASP A 151 -53.81 5.19 -11.93
C ASP A 151 -53.21 5.41 -13.33
N ASP A 152 -52.61 6.58 -13.50
CA ASP A 152 -51.84 6.97 -14.68
C ASP A 152 -50.67 6.01 -14.98
N ALA A 153 -49.96 5.55 -13.94
CA ALA A 153 -48.86 4.61 -14.06
C ALA A 153 -49.33 3.17 -14.37
N LYS A 154 -50.46 2.74 -13.80
CA LYS A 154 -51.08 1.43 -14.10
C LYS A 154 -51.50 1.34 -15.56
N ALA A 155 -52.15 2.38 -16.07
CA ALA A 155 -52.55 2.45 -17.48
C ALA A 155 -51.36 2.38 -18.42
N GLU A 156 -50.28 3.14 -18.14
CA GLU A 156 -49.06 3.13 -18.95
C GLU A 156 -48.34 1.76 -18.90
N TYR A 157 -48.33 1.08 -17.75
CA TYR A 157 -47.82 -0.28 -17.65
C TYR A 157 -48.66 -1.27 -18.47
N ALA A 158 -50.00 -1.21 -18.35
CA ALA A 158 -50.92 -2.08 -19.06
C ALA A 158 -50.77 -1.94 -20.59
N GLU A 159 -50.61 -0.72 -21.08
CA GLU A 159 -50.35 -0.42 -22.49
C GLU A 159 -49.02 -1.02 -22.96
N LYS A 160 -47.92 -0.79 -22.22
CA LYS A 160 -46.58 -1.27 -22.59
C LYS A 160 -46.44 -2.78 -22.48
N ALA A 161 -47.00 -3.38 -21.44
CA ALA A 161 -46.93 -4.82 -21.19
C ALA A 161 -47.98 -5.62 -21.99
N LYS A 162 -49.03 -4.96 -22.50
CA LYS A 162 -50.22 -5.58 -23.11
C LYS A 162 -50.94 -6.55 -22.17
N VAL A 163 -51.02 -6.20 -20.89
CA VAL A 163 -51.63 -6.99 -19.81
C VAL A 163 -52.69 -6.13 -19.11
N HIS A 164 -53.57 -6.75 -18.32
CA HIS A 164 -54.47 -6.02 -17.44
C HIS A 164 -53.71 -5.21 -16.38
N GLU A 165 -54.37 -4.18 -15.87
CA GLU A 165 -53.82 -3.31 -14.84
C GLU A 165 -53.49 -4.12 -13.57
N PRO A 166 -52.27 -3.98 -13.02
CA PRO A 166 -51.89 -4.67 -11.80
C PRO A 166 -52.54 -4.00 -10.58
N GLU A 167 -52.86 -4.81 -9.59
CA GLU A 167 -53.31 -4.33 -8.29
C GLU A 167 -52.12 -3.74 -7.53
N VAL A 168 -52.06 -2.42 -7.36
CA VAL A 168 -50.98 -1.75 -6.61
C VAL A 168 -51.55 -1.25 -5.29
N VAL A 169 -51.09 -1.83 -4.18
CA VAL A 169 -51.49 -1.46 -2.82
C VAL A 169 -50.38 -0.63 -2.17
N VAL A 170 -50.72 0.56 -1.69
CA VAL A 170 -49.78 1.40 -0.93
C VAL A 170 -49.70 0.87 0.52
N ASP A 171 -48.50 0.51 0.95
CA ASP A 171 -48.24 -0.02 2.28
C ASP A 171 -48.39 1.08 3.37
N THR A 172 -48.75 0.65 4.58
CA THR A 172 -48.85 1.52 5.77
C THR A 172 -47.48 1.82 6.40
N ILE A 173 -46.47 0.99 6.10
CA ILE A 173 -45.08 1.19 6.53
C ILE A 173 -44.39 2.13 5.54
N HIS A 174 -44.06 3.34 5.99
CA HIS A 174 -43.45 4.36 5.16
C HIS A 174 -41.92 4.26 5.15
N LEU A 175 -41.30 4.68 4.04
CA LEU A 175 -39.85 4.86 3.97
C LEU A 175 -39.40 6.00 4.90
N PRO A 176 -38.16 5.96 5.43
CA PRO A 176 -37.62 7.05 6.23
C PRO A 176 -37.65 8.37 5.44
N SER A 177 -37.81 9.48 6.17
CA SER A 177 -37.75 10.82 5.59
C SER A 177 -36.41 11.05 4.89
N GLY A 178 -36.41 11.95 3.90
CA GLY A 178 -35.20 12.31 3.19
C GLY A 178 -34.12 12.88 4.13
N PRO A 179 -32.83 12.71 3.78
CA PRO A 179 -31.73 13.43 4.41
C PRO A 179 -32.05 14.92 4.61
N SER A 180 -32.00 15.41 5.85
CA SER A 180 -32.05 16.85 6.11
C SER A 180 -30.73 17.49 5.67
N HIS A 181 -30.78 18.75 5.20
CA HIS A 181 -29.59 19.54 4.87
C HIS A 181 -28.62 19.69 6.07
N ASP A 182 -29.12 19.51 7.29
CA ASP A 182 -28.39 19.63 8.56
C ASP A 182 -27.86 18.30 9.12
N ASP A 183 -28.10 17.15 8.47
CA ASP A 183 -27.59 15.86 8.93
C ASP A 183 -26.34 15.42 8.14
N PRO A 184 -25.11 15.61 8.69
CA PRO A 184 -23.87 15.29 8.00
C PRO A 184 -23.68 13.80 7.73
N HIS A 185 -24.49 12.92 8.33
CA HIS A 185 -24.41 11.46 8.14
C HIS A 185 -25.47 10.89 7.20
N ALA A 186 -26.41 11.71 6.70
CA ALA A 186 -27.51 11.20 5.89
C ALA A 186 -27.12 10.85 4.43
N LEU A 187 -25.91 11.22 3.98
CA LEU A 187 -25.36 10.92 2.64
C LEU A 187 -24.22 9.88 2.64
N SER A 188 -23.80 9.43 3.82
CA SER A 188 -22.80 8.36 3.97
C SER A 188 -23.48 7.01 3.97
N TRP A 189 -23.57 6.39 2.79
CA TRP A 189 -23.85 4.98 2.57
C TRP A 189 -22.61 4.31 2.00
#